data_AF-A0AA40EFL7-F1
#
_entry.id   AF-A0AA40EFL7-F1
#
_cell.length_a   1.000
_cell.length_b   1.000
_cell.length_c   1.000
_cell.angle_alpha   90.00
_cell.angle_beta   90.00
_cell.angle_gamma   90.00
#
_symmetry.space_group_name_H-M   'P 1'
#
loop_
_entity.id
_entity.type
_entity.pdbx_description
1 polymer ?
#
loop_
_entity_poly.entity_id
_entity_poly.type
_entity_poly.pdbx_seq_one_letter_code
_entity_poly.pdbx_strand_id
1 'polypeptide(L)'
;MSWFNTLLDAAPALSKPDSSEDATQVLSQNIEIPGSVTLDELLTGVKETVSVSDKTKPENTKRVQKGLVVTLTCLQQPDGIQENAGDQDTAQELAKIISTAIAPVLPALKEDTDLPASFNDTLTNTRKALTQHCKATSTLGLQCLEAIDNVFNPTTLDDDTLLTLIAYSHPDQDWSANPAKTAKLATTILKTYPFPNKTDFITSTILQSYLRPLFSKSKPSTITPSGRKAEYPTDNSREGIPDDTAVTKPWKFTDLRSIPVFSWAVTEADNTLISSHWPSYIPVLLTLADDSTTSIRRTGLTILTNFLTKIPAKTLQDTGLGQVFANAVFPTLSYLPSLTPEDESLQLLEPAYKALLILAGKQPSTGKDGTGNPRNNMLDRLIREGVFTGYFHAKNHVRIVELLCQETVEILEAMGVHAVKHLKDLIPMISTILTDPFASAAPQTLLSAIKALQAILRNCWPRLPPGSVWQDEIINALVLCWLNLDEPTNTTTDNSNSNSVGDIRKQLITSAQALSAVAKTAGTDLSAQVAPLVTKTASLATLFSAPC
;
A
#
# COMPACT_ATOMS: atom_id res chain seq x y z
N MET A 1 44.62 10.20 12.29
CA MET A 1 43.72 10.65 11.20
C MET A 1 44.28 10.51 9.78
N SER A 2 45.59 10.60 9.52
CA SER A 2 46.13 10.35 8.16
C SER A 2 45.75 8.97 7.60
N TRP A 3 45.68 7.95 8.46
CA TRP A 3 45.33 6.58 8.08
C TRP A 3 43.90 6.45 7.50
N PHE A 4 42.91 7.11 8.12
CA PHE A 4 41.52 7.03 7.65
C PHE A 4 41.37 7.69 6.28
N ASN A 5 42.03 8.83 6.06
CA ASN A 5 42.04 9.49 4.76
C ASN A 5 42.72 8.63 3.69
N THR A 6 43.82 7.94 4.01
CA THR A 6 44.46 6.99 3.08
C THR A 6 43.50 5.86 2.67
N LEU A 7 42.76 5.29 3.63
CA LEU A 7 41.75 4.27 3.33
C LEU A 7 40.58 4.84 2.53
N LEU A 8 40.15 6.07 2.83
CA LEU A 8 39.07 6.75 2.11
C LEU A 8 39.42 7.00 0.64
N ASP A 9 40.67 7.40 0.38
CA ASP A 9 41.18 7.64 -0.97
C ASP A 9 41.21 6.34 -1.78
N ALA A 10 41.61 5.25 -1.16
CA ALA A 10 41.69 3.93 -1.78
C ALA A 10 40.35 3.18 -1.86
N ALA A 11 39.36 3.55 -1.05
CA ALA A 11 38.06 2.91 -1.04
C ALA A 11 37.42 3.00 -2.44
N PRO A 12 36.99 1.86 -3.04
CA PRO A 12 36.39 1.86 -4.35
C PRO A 12 35.04 2.59 -4.31
N ALA A 13 34.74 3.33 -5.38
CA ALA A 13 33.39 3.85 -5.57
C ALA A 13 32.48 2.69 -5.96
N LEU A 14 31.37 2.51 -5.24
CA LEU A 14 30.40 1.47 -5.57
C LEU A 14 29.67 1.83 -6.88
N SER A 15 29.77 0.93 -7.86
CA SER A 15 29.00 1.00 -9.09
C SER A 15 27.58 0.43 -8.91
N LYS A 16 27.37 -0.44 -7.92
CA LYS A 16 26.06 -0.99 -7.52
C LYS A 16 25.90 -0.97 -5.99
N PRO A 17 24.69 -0.73 -5.45
CA PRO A 17 24.45 -0.69 -4.00
C PRO A 17 24.69 -2.03 -3.27
N ASP A 18 24.61 -3.16 -3.98
CA ASP A 18 24.76 -4.51 -3.41
C ASP A 18 26.19 -5.07 -3.46
N SER A 19 27.14 -4.39 -4.09
CA SER A 19 28.55 -4.85 -4.18
C SER A 19 29.38 -4.47 -2.94
N SER A 20 28.75 -4.48 -1.76
CA SER A 20 29.39 -4.11 -0.49
C SER A 20 30.52 -5.08 -0.12
N GLU A 21 30.30 -6.38 -0.29
CA GLU A 21 31.27 -7.44 0.01
C GLU A 21 32.48 -7.35 -0.91
N ASP A 22 32.24 -7.13 -2.21
CA ASP A 22 33.31 -6.91 -3.18
C ASP A 22 34.14 -5.67 -2.80
N ALA A 23 33.50 -4.59 -2.34
CA ALA A 23 34.18 -3.35 -1.99
C ALA A 23 35.03 -3.46 -0.71
N THR A 24 34.55 -4.14 0.33
CA THR A 24 35.34 -4.37 1.55
C THR A 24 36.49 -5.34 1.30
N GLN A 25 36.27 -6.35 0.44
CA GLN A 25 37.33 -7.28 0.02
C GLN A 25 38.41 -6.56 -0.81
N VAL A 26 38.01 -5.72 -1.77
CA VAL A 26 38.96 -4.93 -2.56
C VAL A 26 39.76 -3.98 -1.69
N LEU A 27 39.15 -3.33 -0.70
CA LEU A 27 39.88 -2.41 0.19
C LEU A 27 40.87 -3.17 1.09
N SER A 28 40.45 -4.28 1.70
CA SER A 28 41.30 -5.08 2.59
C SER A 28 42.46 -5.78 1.87
N GLN A 29 42.34 -6.08 0.57
CA GLN A 29 43.42 -6.64 -0.24
C GLN A 29 44.46 -5.61 -0.68
N ASN A 30 44.06 -4.34 -0.81
CA ASN A 30 44.92 -3.30 -1.40
C ASN A 30 45.63 -2.43 -0.36
N ILE A 31 45.11 -2.33 0.86
CA ILE A 31 45.71 -1.52 1.94
C ILE A 31 45.60 -2.25 3.28
N GLU A 32 46.72 -2.32 4.01
CA GLU A 32 46.75 -2.80 5.39
C GLU A 32 46.05 -1.80 6.32
N ILE A 33 45.05 -2.27 7.06
CA ILE A 33 44.42 -1.52 8.15
C ILE A 33 45.43 -1.43 9.30
N PRO A 34 45.64 -0.25 9.91
CA PRO A 34 46.56 -0.14 11.04
C PRO A 34 46.13 -1.09 12.18
N GLY A 35 47.06 -1.90 12.70
CA GLY A 35 46.76 -2.93 13.72
C GLY A 35 46.49 -2.40 15.14
N SER A 36 46.17 -1.11 15.31
CA SER A 36 45.99 -0.47 16.62
C SER A 36 45.01 0.71 16.56
N VAL A 37 43.89 0.55 15.84
CA VAL A 37 42.86 1.60 15.74
C VAL A 37 41.94 1.51 16.95
N THR A 38 41.63 2.62 17.60
CA THR A 38 40.58 2.67 18.64
C THR A 38 39.23 2.97 18.01
N LEU A 39 38.14 2.58 18.68
CA LEU A 39 36.79 2.90 18.22
C LEU A 39 36.54 4.43 18.16
N ASP A 40 37.20 5.21 19.02
CA ASP A 40 37.14 6.69 19.03
C ASP A 40 37.84 7.30 17.79
N GLU A 41 38.96 6.74 17.37
CA GLU A 41 39.62 7.15 16.11
C GLU A 41 38.74 6.85 14.90
N LEU A 42 38.09 5.68 14.89
CA LEU A 42 37.13 5.32 13.84
C LEU A 42 35.94 6.28 13.84
N LEU A 43 35.35 6.54 15.01
CA LEU A 43 34.25 7.50 15.18
C LEU A 43 34.62 8.87 14.63
N THR A 44 35.81 9.38 14.97
CA THR A 44 36.29 10.67 14.49
C THR A 44 36.42 10.69 12.95
N GLY A 45 36.99 9.64 12.35
CA GLY A 45 37.12 9.50 10.89
C GLY A 45 35.78 9.47 10.17
N VAL A 46 34.82 8.70 10.69
CA VAL A 46 33.47 8.61 10.15
C VAL A 46 32.75 9.96 10.27
N LYS A 47 32.84 10.60 11.44
CA LYS A 47 32.21 11.90 11.69
C LYS A 47 32.70 12.97 10.71
N GLU A 48 34.01 13.08 10.49
CA GLU A 48 34.58 14.04 9.52
C GLU A 48 34.20 13.74 8.07
N THR A 49 33.94 12.47 7.75
CA THR A 49 33.58 12.04 6.39
C THR A 49 32.10 12.25 6.09
N VAL A 50 31.25 11.98 7.07
CA VAL A 50 29.79 11.99 6.95
C VAL A 50 29.16 13.36 7.27
N SER A 51 29.83 14.20 8.06
CA SER A 51 29.33 15.53 8.46
C SER A 51 29.50 16.57 7.35
N VAL A 52 28.84 16.35 6.21
CA VAL A 52 28.84 17.27 5.07
C VAL A 52 27.57 18.12 5.07
N SER A 53 27.68 19.39 4.68
CA SER A 53 26.58 20.37 4.74
C SER A 53 25.37 20.00 3.89
N ASP A 54 25.59 19.37 2.74
CA ASP A 54 24.54 18.83 1.88
C ASP A 54 24.90 17.41 1.42
N LYS A 55 24.43 16.42 2.18
CA LYS A 55 24.67 15.00 1.90
C LYS A 55 24.10 14.53 0.56
N THR A 56 23.09 15.23 0.03
CA THR A 56 22.36 14.80 -1.18
C THR A 56 23.12 15.08 -2.47
N LYS A 57 24.18 15.90 -2.43
CA LYS A 57 25.02 16.12 -3.62
C LYS A 57 25.72 14.84 -4.05
N PRO A 58 25.87 14.56 -5.36
CA PRO A 58 26.47 13.32 -5.85
C PRO A 58 27.88 13.05 -5.32
N GLU A 59 28.73 14.08 -5.23
CA GLU A 59 30.09 14.00 -4.69
C GLU A 59 30.11 13.67 -3.20
N ASN A 60 29.19 14.24 -2.43
CA ASN A 60 29.07 13.99 -1.00
C ASN A 60 28.48 12.61 -0.72
N THR A 61 27.54 12.15 -1.55
CA THR A 61 27.02 10.79 -1.50
C THR A 61 28.13 9.76 -1.71
N LYS A 62 28.99 9.96 -2.71
CA LYS A 62 30.16 9.09 -2.94
C LYS A 62 31.15 9.12 -1.77
N ARG A 63 31.39 10.30 -1.18
CA ARG A 63 32.24 10.43 0.00
C ARG A 63 31.67 9.66 1.19
N VAL A 64 30.37 9.77 1.46
CA VAL A 64 29.66 9.02 2.50
C VAL A 64 29.76 7.51 2.23
N GLN A 65 29.52 7.06 1.00
CA GLN A 65 29.66 5.64 0.63
C GLN A 65 31.07 5.12 0.93
N LYS A 66 32.11 5.84 0.49
CA LYS A 66 33.50 5.46 0.77
C LYS A 66 33.77 5.39 2.28
N GLY A 67 33.28 6.37 3.05
CA GLY A 67 33.37 6.36 4.50
C GLY A 67 32.72 5.13 5.13
N LEU A 68 31.53 4.75 4.67
CA LEU A 68 30.82 3.55 5.14
C LEU A 68 31.55 2.26 4.74
N VAL A 69 32.16 2.19 3.56
CA VAL A 69 33.01 1.04 3.17
C VAL A 69 34.21 0.90 4.11
N VAL A 70 34.95 1.99 4.35
CA VAL A 70 36.07 1.98 5.31
C VAL A 70 35.61 1.53 6.70
N THR A 71 34.48 2.06 7.16
CA THR A 71 33.89 1.71 8.46
C THR A 71 33.56 0.22 8.52
N LEU A 72 32.86 -0.31 7.53
CA LEU A 72 32.48 -1.72 7.48
C LEU A 72 33.71 -2.63 7.44
N THR A 73 34.73 -2.29 6.65
CA THR A 73 35.97 -3.07 6.57
C THR A 73 36.69 -3.11 7.92
N CYS A 74 36.77 -1.98 8.64
CA CYS A 74 37.33 -1.95 9.99
C CYS A 74 36.53 -2.80 10.99
N LEU A 75 35.19 -2.71 10.95
CA LEU A 75 34.31 -3.48 11.85
C LEU A 75 34.31 -4.99 11.55
N GLN A 76 34.58 -5.39 10.29
CA GLN A 76 34.71 -6.80 9.89
C GLN A 76 36.04 -7.43 10.34
N GLN A 77 37.01 -6.64 10.80
CA GLN A 77 38.29 -7.08 11.37
C GLN A 77 38.38 -6.68 12.86
N PRO A 78 37.56 -7.27 13.75
CA PRO A 78 37.46 -6.85 15.15
C PRO A 78 38.80 -6.97 15.90
N ASP A 79 39.67 -7.92 15.53
CA ASP A 79 41.01 -8.07 16.10
C ASP A 79 41.91 -6.83 15.92
N GLY A 80 41.57 -5.95 14.96
CA GLY A 80 42.27 -4.69 14.71
C GLY A 80 41.78 -3.50 15.55
N ILE A 81 40.66 -3.65 16.28
CA ILE A 81 40.09 -2.59 17.12
C ILE A 81 40.51 -2.82 18.56
N GLN A 82 41.21 -1.85 19.14
CA GLN A 82 41.63 -1.92 20.55
C GLN A 82 40.45 -1.65 21.48
N GLU A 83 40.14 -2.60 22.37
CA GLU A 83 39.13 -2.45 23.41
C GLU A 83 39.53 -1.37 24.43
N ASN A 84 38.61 -0.46 24.72
CA ASN A 84 38.77 0.61 25.70
C ASN A 84 37.56 0.74 26.64
N ALA A 85 37.81 1.31 27.82
CA ALA A 85 36.74 1.73 28.71
C ALA A 85 35.94 2.87 28.04
N GLY A 86 34.68 2.61 27.69
CA GLY A 86 33.80 3.58 27.01
C GLY A 86 33.37 3.19 25.60
N ASP A 87 33.82 2.04 25.07
CA ASP A 87 33.46 1.59 23.71
C ASP A 87 31.95 1.43 23.50
N GLN A 88 31.17 1.18 24.55
CA GLN A 88 29.71 1.14 24.49
C GLN A 88 29.11 2.48 24.07
N ASP A 89 29.54 3.58 24.69
CA ASP A 89 29.05 4.92 24.38
C ASP A 89 29.53 5.37 22.99
N THR A 90 30.78 5.03 22.65
CA THR A 90 31.36 5.30 21.33
C THR A 90 30.65 4.52 20.23
N ALA A 91 30.28 3.26 20.48
CA ALA A 91 29.51 2.43 19.55
C ALA A 91 28.10 3.00 19.34
N GLN A 92 27.45 3.49 20.41
CA GLN A 92 26.14 4.14 20.30
C GLN A 92 26.21 5.43 19.48
N GLU A 93 27.20 6.29 19.71
CA GLU A 93 27.39 7.51 18.92
C GLU A 93 27.77 7.18 17.46
N LEU A 94 28.57 6.13 17.23
CA LEU A 94 28.89 5.65 15.87
C LEU A 94 27.61 5.18 15.15
N ALA A 95 26.77 4.39 15.81
CA ALA A 95 25.49 3.94 15.28
C ALA A 95 24.59 5.12 14.90
N LYS A 96 24.53 6.15 15.75
CA LYS A 96 23.79 7.39 15.50
C LYS A 96 24.32 8.19 14.32
N ILE A 97 25.63 8.31 14.16
CA ILE A 97 26.22 9.01 13.01
C ILE A 97 25.90 8.26 11.72
N ILE A 98 25.99 6.92 11.74
CA ILE A 98 25.67 6.08 10.58
C ILE A 98 24.18 6.15 10.24
N SER A 99 23.28 6.09 11.22
CA SER A 99 21.83 6.21 10.99
C SER A 99 21.48 7.56 10.36
N THR A 100 22.07 8.64 10.87
CA THR A 100 21.96 10.00 10.31
C THR A 100 22.61 10.13 8.92
N ALA A 101 23.58 9.26 8.59
CA ALA A 101 24.21 9.20 7.26
C ALA A 101 23.27 8.59 6.23
N ILE A 102 22.58 7.49 6.58
CA ILE A 102 21.77 6.72 5.63
C ILE A 102 20.32 7.21 5.53
N ALA A 103 19.83 7.97 6.51
CA ALA A 103 18.50 8.57 6.46
C ALA A 103 18.55 10.04 6.92
N PRO A 104 19.22 10.93 6.15
CA PRO A 104 19.37 12.32 6.57
C PRO A 104 18.03 13.07 6.53
N VAL A 105 17.79 13.88 7.56
CA VAL A 105 16.68 14.83 7.59
C VAL A 105 17.14 16.13 6.95
N LEU A 106 16.41 16.57 5.91
CA LEU A 106 16.73 17.82 5.24
C LEU A 106 16.30 19.03 6.09
N PRO A 107 17.09 20.11 6.11
CA PRO A 107 16.65 21.36 6.69
C PRO A 107 15.43 21.90 5.93
N ALA A 108 14.61 22.69 6.62
CA ALA A 108 13.56 23.45 5.94
C ALA A 108 14.19 24.33 4.85
N LEU A 109 13.63 24.27 3.64
CA LEU A 109 14.03 25.16 2.56
C LEU A 109 13.83 26.62 3.02
N LYS A 110 14.70 27.52 2.55
CA LYS A 110 14.64 28.95 2.92
C LYS A 110 13.97 29.80 1.84
N GLU A 111 13.90 29.30 0.60
CA GLU A 111 13.39 30.00 -0.57
C GLU A 111 12.26 29.18 -1.21
N ASP A 112 11.28 29.87 -1.81
CA ASP A 112 10.15 29.30 -2.57
C ASP A 112 9.35 28.20 -1.86
N THR A 113 9.34 28.22 -0.53
CA THR A 113 8.73 27.17 0.28
C THR A 113 7.21 27.11 0.15
N ASP A 114 6.60 28.22 -0.28
CA ASP A 114 5.16 28.38 -0.43
C ASP A 114 4.66 27.97 -1.82
N LEU A 115 5.57 27.66 -2.77
CA LEU A 115 5.20 27.14 -4.08
C LEU A 115 4.90 25.64 -3.99
N PRO A 116 3.77 25.17 -4.57
CA PRO A 116 3.48 23.74 -4.68
C PRO A 116 4.58 22.99 -5.45
N ALA A 117 4.81 21.72 -5.12
CA ALA A 117 5.85 20.90 -5.73
C ALA A 117 5.77 20.83 -7.27
N SER A 118 4.57 20.90 -7.85
CA SER A 118 4.35 20.95 -9.30
C SER A 118 4.96 22.17 -9.98
N PHE A 119 5.22 23.24 -9.23
CA PHE A 119 5.81 24.49 -9.69
C PHE A 119 7.14 24.79 -9.01
N ASN A 120 7.69 23.84 -8.23
CA ASN A 120 8.93 24.00 -7.48
C ASN A 120 9.90 22.88 -7.85
N ASP A 121 10.65 23.10 -8.93
CA ASP A 121 11.67 22.16 -9.42
C ASP A 121 12.77 21.92 -8.38
N THR A 122 13.14 22.95 -7.60
CA THR A 122 14.14 22.83 -6.54
C THR A 122 13.68 21.82 -5.50
N LEU A 123 12.46 21.95 -4.98
CA LEU A 123 11.87 21.01 -4.01
C LEU A 123 11.82 19.58 -4.57
N THR A 124 11.36 19.43 -5.82
CA THR A 124 11.25 18.12 -6.48
C THR A 124 12.63 17.49 -6.71
N ASN A 125 13.63 18.26 -7.13
CA ASN A 125 14.99 17.80 -7.36
C ASN A 125 15.71 17.46 -6.06
N THR A 126 15.56 18.28 -5.02
CA THR A 126 16.09 18.00 -3.68
C THR A 126 15.50 16.69 -3.13
N ARG A 127 14.18 16.48 -3.31
CA ARG A 127 13.52 15.23 -2.92
C ARG A 127 14.10 14.03 -3.68
N LYS A 128 14.30 14.14 -5.00
CA LYS A 128 14.91 13.10 -5.82
C LYS A 128 16.35 12.80 -5.39
N ALA A 129 17.16 13.83 -5.13
CA ALA A 129 18.53 13.71 -4.68
C ALA A 129 18.61 13.00 -3.31
N LEU A 130 17.71 13.33 -2.38
CA LEU A 130 17.59 12.62 -1.11
C LEU A 130 17.29 11.14 -1.30
N THR A 131 16.29 10.79 -2.12
CA THR A 131 15.96 9.40 -2.43
C THR A 131 17.16 8.65 -3.05
N GLN A 132 17.90 9.29 -3.96
CA GLN A 132 19.08 8.70 -4.58
C GLN A 132 20.22 8.50 -3.57
N HIS A 133 20.42 9.45 -2.67
CA HIS A 133 21.39 9.35 -1.59
C HIS A 133 21.12 8.13 -0.71
N CYS A 134 19.89 7.99 -0.21
CA CYS A 134 19.53 6.87 0.66
C CYS A 134 19.64 5.52 -0.06
N LYS A 135 19.23 5.43 -1.34
CA LYS A 135 19.43 4.22 -2.16
C LYS A 135 20.90 3.82 -2.24
N ALA A 136 21.79 4.81 -2.29
CA ALA A 136 23.21 4.60 -2.46
C ALA A 136 23.91 4.18 -1.14
N THR A 137 23.37 4.55 0.03
CA THR A 137 24.05 4.38 1.32
C THR A 137 23.38 3.38 2.26
N SER A 138 22.08 3.09 2.11
CA SER A 138 21.27 2.33 3.07
C SER A 138 21.79 0.92 3.37
N THR A 139 22.05 0.10 2.35
CA THR A 139 22.55 -1.28 2.53
C THR A 139 23.86 -1.31 3.31
N LEU A 140 24.82 -0.47 2.91
CA LEU A 140 26.12 -0.38 3.58
C LEU A 140 26.00 0.08 5.02
N GLY A 141 25.23 1.14 5.27
CA GLY A 141 25.08 1.66 6.63
C GLY A 141 24.37 0.66 7.53
N LEU A 142 23.36 -0.06 7.05
CA LEU A 142 22.71 -1.12 7.82
C LEU A 142 23.66 -2.30 8.10
N GLN A 143 24.56 -2.65 7.18
CA GLN A 143 25.62 -3.62 7.43
C GLN A 143 26.63 -3.12 8.48
N CYS A 144 26.97 -1.82 8.47
CA CYS A 144 27.78 -1.24 9.53
C CYS A 144 27.08 -1.32 10.89
N LEU A 145 25.78 -1.01 10.94
CA LEU A 145 24.98 -1.12 12.16
C LEU A 145 24.88 -2.56 12.66
N GLU A 146 24.71 -3.54 11.77
CA GLU A 146 24.75 -4.97 12.10
C GLU A 146 26.13 -5.39 12.63
N ALA A 147 27.21 -4.89 12.04
CA ALA A 147 28.56 -5.17 12.53
C ALA A 147 28.80 -4.54 13.91
N ILE A 148 28.30 -3.32 14.16
CA ILE A 148 28.34 -2.69 15.50
C ILE A 148 27.56 -3.52 16.52
N ASP A 149 26.35 -3.97 16.15
CA ASP A 149 25.50 -4.82 16.99
C ASP A 149 26.20 -6.13 17.37
N ASN A 150 26.81 -6.80 16.39
CA ASN A 150 27.48 -8.08 16.61
C ASN A 150 28.79 -7.98 17.41
N VAL A 151 29.57 -6.90 17.23
CA VAL A 151 30.89 -6.75 17.85
C VAL A 151 30.78 -6.10 19.22
N PHE A 152 30.04 -5.00 19.33
CA PHE A 152 29.98 -4.19 20.54
C PHE A 152 28.68 -4.38 21.34
N ASN A 153 27.59 -4.82 20.68
CA ASN A 153 26.28 -5.04 21.29
C ASN A 153 25.88 -3.93 22.27
N PRO A 154 25.75 -2.67 21.79
CA PRO A 154 25.46 -1.55 22.66
C PRO A 154 24.20 -1.82 23.48
N THR A 155 24.17 -1.38 24.74
CA THR A 155 23.02 -1.70 25.61
C THR A 155 21.72 -1.01 25.18
N THR A 156 21.82 0.15 24.54
CA THR A 156 20.67 0.92 24.03
C THR A 156 21.03 1.63 22.73
N LEU A 157 20.03 1.94 21.93
CA LEU A 157 20.13 2.82 20.77
C LEU A 157 19.31 4.08 21.04
N ASP A 158 19.73 5.21 20.48
CA ASP A 158 18.97 6.44 20.57
C ASP A 158 17.71 6.40 19.68
N ASP A 159 16.73 7.25 20.00
CA ASP A 159 15.45 7.29 19.32
C ASP A 159 15.59 7.50 17.80
N ASP A 160 16.52 8.33 17.32
CA ASP A 160 16.67 8.60 15.88
C ASP A 160 17.22 7.38 15.13
N THR A 161 18.14 6.63 15.75
CA THR A 161 18.61 5.34 15.22
C THR A 161 17.49 4.31 15.19
N LEU A 162 16.68 4.21 16.26
CA LEU A 162 15.52 3.33 16.28
C LEU A 162 14.49 3.69 15.21
N LEU A 163 14.18 4.98 15.03
CA LEU A 163 13.31 5.46 13.96
C LEU A 163 13.85 5.11 12.57
N THR A 164 15.16 5.22 12.37
CA THR A 164 15.83 4.87 11.11
C THR A 164 15.74 3.36 10.84
N LEU A 165 16.01 2.52 11.83
CA LEU A 165 15.86 1.07 11.71
C LEU A 165 14.40 0.67 11.45
N ILE A 166 13.45 1.26 12.18
CA ILE A 166 12.02 1.04 11.95
C ILE A 166 11.65 1.41 10.51
N ALA A 167 12.10 2.58 10.04
CA ALA A 167 11.82 3.02 8.69
C ALA A 167 12.36 2.05 7.64
N TYR A 168 13.59 1.55 7.86
CA TYR A 168 14.22 0.58 6.98
C TYR A 168 13.67 -0.85 7.11
N SER A 169 12.92 -1.17 8.16
CA SER A 169 12.25 -2.48 8.32
C SER A 169 11.04 -2.69 7.41
N HIS A 170 10.49 -1.62 6.82
CA HIS A 170 9.31 -1.69 5.96
C HIS A 170 9.65 -2.33 4.59
N PRO A 171 8.92 -3.33 4.08
CA PRO A 171 9.33 -4.06 2.87
C PRO A 171 9.19 -3.23 1.59
N ASP A 172 8.22 -2.32 1.53
CA ASP A 172 7.94 -1.49 0.35
C ASP A 172 8.55 -0.10 0.54
N GLN A 173 9.83 0.04 0.18
CA GLN A 173 10.56 1.31 0.26
C GLN A 173 11.10 1.75 -1.10
N ASP A 174 10.51 2.79 -1.66
CA ASP A 174 10.96 3.38 -2.92
C ASP A 174 12.33 4.08 -2.83
N TRP A 175 12.89 4.21 -1.62
CA TRP A 175 14.13 4.90 -1.28
C TRP A 175 15.26 3.97 -0.82
N SER A 176 15.05 2.65 -0.90
CA SER A 176 16.09 1.63 -0.75
C SER A 176 16.40 0.98 -2.10
N ALA A 177 17.69 0.67 -2.36
CA ALA A 177 18.07 -0.03 -3.58
C ALA A 177 17.70 -1.53 -3.55
N ASN A 178 17.74 -2.14 -2.37
CA ASN A 178 17.34 -3.52 -2.13
C ASN A 178 16.43 -3.57 -0.89
N PRO A 179 15.12 -3.24 -1.07
CA PRO A 179 14.19 -3.14 0.05
C PRO A 179 14.11 -4.42 0.89
N ALA A 180 14.08 -5.60 0.24
CA ALA A 180 14.05 -6.89 0.95
C ALA A 180 15.29 -7.13 1.83
N LYS A 181 16.49 -6.84 1.32
CA LYS A 181 17.74 -7.00 2.09
C LYS A 181 17.81 -6.00 3.24
N THR A 182 17.52 -4.72 2.97
CA THR A 182 17.53 -3.67 4.00
C THR A 182 16.49 -3.92 5.10
N ALA A 183 15.28 -4.33 4.74
CA ALA A 183 14.24 -4.73 5.69
C ALA A 183 14.66 -5.91 6.57
N LYS A 184 15.31 -6.92 5.98
CA LYS A 184 15.84 -8.06 6.74
C LYS A 184 16.90 -7.62 7.75
N LEU A 185 17.90 -6.85 7.32
CA LEU A 185 18.97 -6.34 8.19
C LEU A 185 18.41 -5.51 9.34
N ALA A 186 17.58 -4.51 9.02
CA ALA A 186 17.00 -3.63 10.03
C ALA A 186 16.11 -4.39 11.03
N THR A 187 15.32 -5.37 10.56
CA THR A 187 14.50 -6.22 11.43
C THR A 187 15.33 -7.13 12.32
N THR A 188 16.47 -7.64 11.84
CA THR A 188 17.40 -8.42 12.67
C THR A 188 17.94 -7.57 13.81
N ILE A 189 18.45 -6.37 13.51
CA ILE A 189 18.99 -5.45 14.53
C ILE A 189 17.89 -5.08 15.53
N LEU A 190 16.68 -4.70 15.08
CA LEU A 190 15.57 -4.34 15.97
C LEU A 190 15.17 -5.45 16.96
N LYS A 191 15.41 -6.73 16.64
CA LYS A 191 15.13 -7.84 17.57
C LYS A 191 16.10 -7.87 18.74
N THR A 192 17.31 -7.34 18.59
CA THR A 192 18.29 -7.20 19.67
C THR A 192 17.86 -6.12 20.68
N TYR A 193 17.06 -5.14 20.25
CA TYR A 193 16.61 -3.99 21.06
C TYR A 193 15.09 -4.00 21.30
N PRO A 194 14.57 -4.90 22.14
CA PRO A 194 13.16 -4.91 22.46
C PRO A 194 12.76 -3.63 23.21
N PHE A 195 11.72 -2.96 22.73
CA PHE A 195 11.17 -1.75 23.37
C PHE A 195 10.61 -2.09 24.76
N PRO A 196 11.24 -1.68 25.87
CA PRO A 196 10.81 -2.08 27.22
C PRO A 196 9.40 -1.59 27.54
N ASN A 197 9.04 -0.41 27.04
CA ASN A 197 7.68 0.12 27.05
C ASN A 197 7.27 0.53 25.64
N LYS A 198 6.93 -0.47 24.82
CA LYS A 198 6.52 -0.28 23.42
C LYS A 198 5.35 0.69 23.27
N THR A 199 4.39 0.67 24.20
CA THR A 199 3.25 1.58 24.21
C THR A 199 3.71 3.02 24.34
N ASP A 200 4.55 3.32 25.33
CA ASP A 200 5.08 4.68 25.53
C ASP A 200 5.98 5.13 24.38
N PHE A 201 6.79 4.23 23.82
CA PHE A 201 7.59 4.53 22.64
C PHE A 201 6.72 4.93 21.43
N ILE A 202 5.63 4.20 21.19
CA ILE A 202 4.67 4.54 20.11
C ILE A 202 4.00 5.89 20.42
N THR A 203 3.49 6.10 21.64
CA THR A 203 2.71 7.30 21.93
C THR A 203 3.57 8.55 22.08
N SER A 204 4.59 8.49 22.92
CA SER A 204 5.38 9.64 23.36
C SER A 204 6.49 9.96 22.37
N THR A 205 7.25 8.95 21.92
CA THR A 205 8.36 9.14 20.98
C THR A 205 7.84 9.30 19.55
N ILE A 206 7.12 8.30 19.02
CA ILE A 206 6.71 8.31 17.60
C ILE A 206 5.60 9.33 17.34
N LEU A 207 4.43 9.18 17.97
CA LEU A 207 3.26 9.98 17.60
C LEU A 207 3.39 11.44 18.06
N GLN A 208 3.82 11.68 19.30
CA GLN A 208 3.87 13.03 19.87
C GLN A 208 5.17 13.79 19.55
N SER A 209 6.33 13.18 19.77
CA SER A 209 7.61 13.89 19.62
C SER A 209 8.08 13.96 18.17
N TYR A 210 7.89 12.88 17.40
CA TYR A 210 8.38 12.80 16.02
C TYR A 210 7.35 13.20 14.96
N LEU A 211 6.19 12.53 14.88
CA LEU A 211 5.24 12.71 13.78
C LEU A 211 4.37 13.96 13.91
N ARG A 212 3.91 14.31 15.12
CA ARG A 212 3.02 15.47 15.32
C ARG A 212 3.63 16.77 14.78
N PRO A 213 4.90 17.14 15.04
CA PRO A 213 5.50 18.32 14.44
C PRO A 213 5.45 18.29 12.91
N LEU A 214 5.74 17.14 12.29
CA LEU A 214 5.78 16.99 10.84
C LEU A 214 4.40 17.10 10.17
N PHE A 215 3.33 16.62 10.83
CA PHE A 215 1.98 16.62 10.27
C PHE A 215 1.08 17.77 10.74
N SER A 216 1.51 18.55 11.74
CA SER A 216 0.71 19.61 12.36
C SER A 216 0.16 20.64 11.37
N LYS A 217 0.93 20.98 10.32
CA LYS A 217 0.56 21.95 9.29
C LYS A 217 -0.26 21.36 8.13
N SER A 218 -0.26 20.03 7.96
CA SER A 218 -1.06 19.33 6.94
C SER A 218 -2.40 18.82 7.47
N LYS A 219 -2.76 19.21 8.70
CA LYS A 219 -3.93 18.68 9.39
C LYS A 219 -5.21 19.02 8.60
N PRO A 220 -6.03 18.02 8.23
CA PRO A 220 -7.28 18.28 7.50
C PRO A 220 -8.27 19.14 8.30
N SER A 221 -8.98 20.04 7.62
CA SER A 221 -10.01 20.89 8.23
C SER A 221 -11.30 20.13 8.60
N THR A 222 -11.44 18.89 8.11
CA THR A 222 -12.56 17.98 8.40
C THR A 222 -12.55 17.44 9.82
N ILE A 223 -11.50 17.72 10.62
CA ILE A 223 -11.36 17.25 12.00
C ILE A 223 -10.99 18.34 13.01
N THR A 224 -11.53 18.23 14.22
CA THR A 224 -11.21 19.10 15.36
C THR A 224 -9.78 18.84 15.87
N PRO A 225 -9.20 19.71 16.73
CA PRO A 225 -7.90 19.43 17.38
C PRO A 225 -7.87 18.10 18.16
N SER A 226 -9.02 17.63 18.64
CA SER A 226 -9.16 16.33 19.31
C SER A 226 -9.37 15.16 18.34
N GLY A 227 -9.19 15.36 17.03
CA GLY A 227 -9.36 14.34 16.00
C GLY A 227 -10.80 13.93 15.71
N ARG A 228 -11.82 14.59 16.28
CA ARG A 228 -13.24 14.29 16.00
C ARG A 228 -13.69 14.95 14.71
N LYS A 229 -14.80 14.50 14.10
CA LYS A 229 -15.40 15.19 12.96
C LYS A 229 -15.65 16.68 13.30
N ALA A 230 -15.23 17.58 12.41
CA ALA A 230 -15.57 19.00 12.49
C ALA A 230 -16.98 19.25 11.95
N GLU A 231 -17.78 20.02 12.67
CA GLU A 231 -19.14 20.39 12.24
C GLU A 231 -19.11 21.43 11.12
N TYR A 232 -18.15 22.35 11.17
CA TYR A 232 -17.95 23.43 10.21
C TYR A 232 -16.51 23.37 9.67
N PRO A 233 -16.23 22.51 8.67
CA PRO A 233 -14.93 22.49 8.03
C PRO A 233 -14.72 23.79 7.24
N THR A 234 -13.59 24.46 7.46
CA THR A 234 -13.15 25.57 6.62
C THR A 234 -12.53 25.00 5.35
N ASP A 235 -13.06 25.37 4.19
CA ASP A 235 -12.41 25.05 2.92
C ASP A 235 -11.24 26.01 2.73
N ASN A 236 -10.03 25.48 2.92
CA ASN A 236 -8.79 26.24 2.73
C ASN A 236 -8.18 25.98 1.33
N SER A 237 -8.87 25.25 0.46
CA SER A 237 -8.39 24.94 -0.90
C SER A 237 -8.39 26.22 -1.74
N ARG A 238 -7.20 26.80 -1.94
CA ARG A 238 -7.02 27.88 -2.91
C ARG A 238 -7.20 27.31 -4.32
N GLU A 239 -8.28 27.70 -4.99
CA GLU A 239 -8.44 27.62 -6.45
C GLU A 239 -8.16 26.23 -7.08
N GLY A 240 -8.47 25.14 -6.37
CA GLY A 240 -8.31 23.77 -6.89
C GLY A 240 -6.86 23.27 -7.01
N ILE A 241 -5.88 23.99 -6.47
CA ILE A 241 -4.48 23.54 -6.43
C ILE A 241 -4.26 22.74 -5.14
N PRO A 242 -3.78 21.48 -5.21
CA PRO A 242 -3.44 20.71 -4.03
C PRO A 242 -2.37 21.43 -3.21
N ASP A 243 -2.61 21.57 -1.90
CA ASP A 243 -1.60 22.06 -0.96
C ASP A 243 -0.47 21.01 -0.85
N ASP A 244 0.60 21.19 -1.63
CA ASP A 244 1.72 20.27 -1.72
C ASP A 244 3.07 21.00 -1.61
N THR A 245 3.22 21.77 -0.52
CA THR A 245 4.39 22.62 -0.28
C THR A 245 5.30 22.04 0.81
N ALA A 246 6.57 22.46 0.85
CA ALA A 246 7.50 22.07 1.92
C ALA A 246 7.10 22.65 3.29
N VAL A 247 6.39 23.79 3.31
CA VAL A 247 5.90 24.40 4.55
C VAL A 247 4.79 23.57 5.16
N THR A 248 3.82 23.15 4.34
CA THR A 248 2.62 22.47 4.81
C THR A 248 2.84 20.98 4.98
N LYS A 249 3.72 20.36 4.18
CA LYS A 249 4.03 18.92 4.21
C LYS A 249 5.51 18.60 4.42
N PRO A 250 6.14 19.00 5.54
CA PRO A 250 7.53 18.63 5.80
C PRO A 250 7.71 17.10 5.89
N TRP A 251 6.72 16.36 6.40
CA TRP A 251 6.72 14.88 6.40
C TRP A 251 6.95 14.26 5.01
N LYS A 252 6.56 14.95 3.92
CA LYS A 252 6.69 14.45 2.54
C LYS A 252 8.06 14.77 1.95
N PHE A 253 8.62 15.92 2.29
CA PHE A 253 9.79 16.46 1.60
C PHE A 253 11.08 16.46 2.42
N THR A 254 11.00 16.55 3.76
CA THR A 254 12.19 16.71 4.62
C THR A 254 12.69 15.40 5.21
N ASP A 255 11.79 14.45 5.51
CA ASP A 255 12.15 13.19 6.15
C ASP A 255 11.41 12.00 5.49
N LEU A 256 12.18 11.09 4.88
CA LEU A 256 11.68 9.89 4.22
C LEU A 256 11.10 8.85 5.19
N ARG A 257 11.47 8.92 6.48
CA ARG A 257 11.14 7.91 7.49
C ARG A 257 9.70 8.05 8.00
N SER A 258 9.08 9.20 7.82
CA SER A 258 7.79 9.56 8.43
C SER A 258 6.66 8.55 8.16
N ILE A 259 6.48 8.14 6.90
CA ILE A 259 5.41 7.21 6.50
C ILE A 259 5.72 5.77 6.94
N PRO A 260 6.91 5.18 6.67
CA PRO A 260 7.26 3.85 7.18
C PRO A 260 7.17 3.73 8.71
N VAL A 261 7.64 4.75 9.45
CA VAL A 261 7.54 4.78 10.92
C VAL A 261 6.08 4.80 11.36
N PHE A 262 5.23 5.59 10.70
CA PHE A 262 3.81 5.60 11.01
C PHE A 262 3.13 4.25 10.69
N SER A 263 3.47 3.63 9.56
CA SER A 263 3.02 2.30 9.17
C SER A 263 3.36 1.25 10.25
N TRP A 264 4.60 1.28 10.74
CA TRP A 264 5.05 0.44 11.85
C TRP A 264 4.25 0.72 13.14
N ALA A 265 4.08 1.98 13.52
CA ALA A 265 3.32 2.34 14.72
C ALA A 265 1.86 1.86 14.68
N VAL A 266 1.20 1.91 13.52
CA VAL A 266 -0.13 1.35 13.33
C VAL A 266 -0.11 -0.17 13.38
N THR A 267 0.91 -0.81 12.81
CA THR A 267 1.06 -2.28 12.78
C THR A 267 1.31 -2.86 14.16
N GLU A 268 2.16 -2.23 14.96
CA GLU A 268 2.53 -2.69 16.29
C GLU A 268 1.54 -2.30 17.39
N ALA A 269 0.70 -1.27 17.16
CA ALA A 269 -0.35 -0.93 18.10
C ALA A 269 -1.42 -2.02 18.13
N ASP A 270 -1.77 -2.48 19.33
CA ASP A 270 -2.88 -3.40 19.54
C ASP A 270 -4.22 -2.65 19.62
N ASN A 271 -5.32 -3.39 19.74
CA ASN A 271 -6.65 -2.80 19.82
C ASN A 271 -6.80 -1.90 21.05
N THR A 272 -6.11 -2.20 22.17
CA THR A 272 -6.21 -1.41 23.41
C THR A 272 -5.53 -0.05 23.26
N LEU A 273 -4.34 -0.03 22.66
CA LEU A 273 -3.58 1.19 22.37
C LEU A 273 -4.33 2.08 21.38
N ILE A 274 -4.80 1.51 20.26
CA ILE A 274 -5.60 2.25 19.28
C ILE A 274 -6.87 2.81 19.94
N SER A 275 -7.59 2.04 20.74
CA SER A 275 -8.81 2.50 21.40
C SER A 275 -8.58 3.69 22.33
N SER A 276 -7.40 3.77 22.95
CA SER A 276 -7.07 4.80 23.93
C SER A 276 -6.44 6.04 23.30
N HIS A 277 -5.66 5.87 22.21
CA HIS A 277 -4.84 6.93 21.62
C HIS A 277 -5.19 7.23 20.15
N TRP A 278 -6.34 6.75 19.65
CA TRP A 278 -6.78 7.00 18.27
C TRP A 278 -6.67 8.47 17.80
N PRO A 279 -6.90 9.54 18.62
CA PRO A 279 -6.87 10.91 18.11
C PRO A 279 -5.54 11.30 17.47
N SER A 280 -4.43 10.74 17.95
CA SER A 280 -3.09 11.02 17.42
C SER A 280 -2.82 10.37 16.06
N TYR A 281 -3.57 9.35 15.67
CA TYR A 281 -3.43 8.67 14.38
C TYR A 281 -4.24 9.36 13.27
N ILE A 282 -5.38 9.96 13.61
CA ILE A 282 -6.35 10.46 12.61
C ILE A 282 -5.76 11.50 11.66
N PRO A 283 -5.02 12.54 12.12
CA PRO A 283 -4.48 13.55 11.21
C PRO A 283 -3.58 12.92 10.15
N VAL A 284 -2.68 12.02 10.57
CA VAL A 284 -1.74 11.35 9.67
C VAL A 284 -2.48 10.46 8.67
N LEU A 285 -3.45 9.66 9.13
CA LEU A 285 -4.24 8.78 8.26
C LEU A 285 -4.98 9.54 7.16
N LEU A 286 -5.67 10.63 7.53
CA LEU A 286 -6.41 11.43 6.57
C LEU A 286 -5.48 12.19 5.62
N THR A 287 -4.40 12.80 6.13
CA THR A 287 -3.41 13.48 5.29
C THR A 287 -2.82 12.53 4.23
N LEU A 288 -2.51 11.28 4.60
CA LEU A 288 -1.96 10.31 3.64
C LEU A 288 -3.03 9.80 2.65
N ALA A 289 -4.25 9.54 3.11
CA ALA A 289 -5.35 9.09 2.25
C ALA A 289 -5.79 10.17 1.23
N ASP A 290 -5.62 11.44 1.57
CA ASP A 290 -5.97 12.60 0.72
C ASP A 290 -4.79 13.11 -0.13
N ASP A 291 -3.60 12.51 -0.06
CA ASP A 291 -2.42 13.01 -0.81
C ASP A 291 -2.60 12.87 -2.33
N SER A 292 -2.00 13.78 -3.09
CA SER A 292 -2.07 13.79 -4.56
C SER A 292 -1.12 12.77 -5.21
N THR A 293 -0.07 12.34 -4.51
CA THR A 293 0.89 11.36 -5.04
C THR A 293 0.37 9.94 -4.89
N THR A 294 0.25 9.22 -6.01
CA THR A 294 -0.29 7.86 -6.09
C THR A 294 0.32 6.89 -5.08
N SER A 295 1.65 6.82 -4.97
CA SER A 295 2.32 5.91 -4.04
C SER A 295 2.05 6.23 -2.57
N ILE A 296 1.96 7.52 -2.22
CA ILE A 296 1.65 7.98 -0.86
C ILE A 296 0.19 7.67 -0.53
N ARG A 297 -0.74 8.00 -1.44
CA ARG A 297 -2.17 7.69 -1.27
C ARG A 297 -2.41 6.21 -1.11
N ARG A 298 -1.83 5.38 -1.99
CA ARG A 298 -1.88 3.91 -1.89
C ARG A 298 -1.41 3.43 -0.51
N THR A 299 -0.26 3.93 -0.05
CA THR A 299 0.30 3.57 1.26
C THR A 299 -0.63 4.03 2.40
N GLY A 300 -1.17 5.25 2.30
CA GLY A 300 -2.14 5.79 3.25
C GLY A 300 -3.41 4.93 3.37
N LEU A 301 -3.95 4.45 2.25
CA LEU A 301 -5.11 3.56 2.22
C LEU A 301 -4.81 2.18 2.85
N THR A 302 -3.61 1.64 2.63
CA THR A 302 -3.17 0.39 3.26
C THR A 302 -3.02 0.55 4.78
N ILE A 303 -2.39 1.64 5.24
CA ILE A 303 -2.25 1.93 6.68
C ILE A 303 -3.63 2.17 7.31
N LEU A 304 -4.51 2.92 6.63
CA LEU A 304 -5.89 3.15 7.06
C LEU A 304 -6.67 1.83 7.18
N THR A 305 -6.53 0.95 6.20
CA THR A 305 -7.13 -0.38 6.25
C THR A 305 -6.70 -1.14 7.50
N ASN A 306 -5.40 -1.19 7.80
CA ASN A 306 -4.88 -1.83 9.01
C ASN A 306 -5.46 -1.20 10.29
N PHE A 307 -5.44 0.14 10.38
CA PHE A 307 -6.03 0.88 11.49
C PHE A 307 -7.52 0.58 11.70
N LEU A 308 -8.31 0.53 10.61
CA LEU A 308 -9.75 0.29 10.65
C LEU A 308 -10.09 -1.11 11.19
N THR A 309 -9.22 -2.11 11.01
CA THR A 309 -9.42 -3.43 11.61
C THR A 309 -9.36 -3.38 13.14
N LYS A 310 -8.49 -2.52 13.69
CA LYS A 310 -8.18 -2.40 15.13
C LYS A 310 -9.07 -1.43 15.89
N ILE A 311 -9.51 -0.34 15.26
CA ILE A 311 -10.37 0.64 15.92
C ILE A 311 -11.77 0.06 16.22
N PRO A 312 -12.33 0.27 17.42
CA PRO A 312 -13.69 -0.16 17.74
C PRO A 312 -14.74 0.56 16.90
N ALA A 313 -15.75 -0.19 16.42
CA ALA A 313 -16.88 0.38 15.69
C ALA A 313 -17.60 1.47 16.48
N LYS A 314 -17.76 1.27 17.80
CA LYS A 314 -18.37 2.24 18.71
C LYS A 314 -17.64 3.60 18.68
N THR A 315 -16.31 3.58 18.69
CA THR A 315 -15.51 4.81 18.60
C THR A 315 -15.78 5.57 17.31
N LEU A 316 -15.88 4.88 16.16
CA LEU A 316 -16.21 5.52 14.88
C LEU A 316 -17.62 6.15 14.88
N GLN A 317 -18.58 5.49 15.53
CA GLN A 317 -19.98 5.94 15.62
C GLN A 317 -20.17 7.13 16.57
N ASP A 318 -19.44 7.14 17.69
CA ASP A 318 -19.52 8.19 18.71
C ASP A 318 -18.78 9.46 18.29
N THR A 319 -17.75 9.33 17.44
CA THR A 319 -16.90 10.46 17.01
C THR A 319 -17.27 11.03 15.64
N GLY A 320 -18.10 10.32 14.87
CA GLY A 320 -18.42 10.66 13.48
C GLY A 320 -17.29 10.39 12.49
N LEU A 321 -16.19 9.78 12.93
CA LEU A 321 -15.01 9.51 12.10
C LEU A 321 -15.29 8.57 10.93
N GLY A 322 -16.30 7.70 11.05
CA GLY A 322 -16.66 6.81 9.96
C GLY A 322 -17.03 7.58 8.68
N GLN A 323 -17.75 8.69 8.80
CA GLN A 323 -18.08 9.53 7.66
C GLN A 323 -16.86 10.30 7.13
N VAL A 324 -15.97 10.74 8.03
CA VAL A 324 -14.76 11.48 7.65
C VAL A 324 -13.84 10.60 6.81
N PHE A 325 -13.58 9.37 7.25
CA PHE A 325 -12.80 8.40 6.48
C PHE A 325 -13.46 8.05 5.16
N ALA A 326 -14.79 7.82 5.15
CA ALA A 326 -15.50 7.56 3.90
C ALA A 326 -15.31 8.71 2.90
N ASN A 327 -15.46 9.96 3.34
CA ASN A 327 -15.33 11.13 2.48
C ASN A 327 -13.90 11.35 1.95
N ALA A 328 -12.87 10.97 2.72
CA ALA A 328 -11.48 10.99 2.26
C ALA A 328 -11.19 9.90 1.21
N VAL A 329 -11.77 8.70 1.39
CA VAL A 329 -11.45 7.54 0.53
C VAL A 329 -12.28 7.50 -0.75
N PHE A 330 -13.58 7.82 -0.71
CA PHE A 330 -14.49 7.73 -1.87
C PHE A 330 -13.98 8.43 -3.15
N PRO A 331 -13.40 9.65 -3.09
CA PRO A 331 -12.84 10.31 -4.28
C PRO A 331 -11.79 9.48 -5.02
N THR A 332 -11.10 8.57 -4.31
CA THR A 332 -10.10 7.67 -4.92
C THR A 332 -10.73 6.72 -5.94
N LEU A 333 -12.03 6.39 -5.81
CA LEU A 333 -12.73 5.53 -6.78
C LEU A 333 -12.90 6.18 -8.17
N SER A 334 -12.65 7.49 -8.28
CA SER A 334 -12.70 8.24 -9.54
C SER A 334 -11.33 8.37 -10.23
N TYR A 335 -10.27 7.80 -9.68
CA TYR A 335 -8.94 7.74 -10.31
C TYR A 335 -8.96 6.64 -11.38
N LEU A 336 -9.44 7.00 -12.56
CA LEU A 336 -9.71 6.08 -13.68
C LEU A 336 -8.85 6.42 -14.91
N PRO A 337 -8.62 5.45 -15.82
CA PRO A 337 -7.80 5.58 -17.03
C PRO A 337 -7.98 6.83 -17.91
N SER A 338 -9.15 7.48 -17.87
CA SER A 338 -9.40 8.70 -18.63
C SER A 338 -8.53 9.88 -18.18
N LEU A 339 -8.09 9.92 -16.92
CA LEU A 339 -7.28 10.99 -16.33
C LEU A 339 -6.07 10.49 -15.55
N THR A 340 -6.06 9.22 -15.15
CA THR A 340 -5.01 8.59 -14.36
C THR A 340 -4.54 7.35 -15.10
N PRO A 341 -3.23 7.09 -15.30
CA PRO A 341 -2.76 5.88 -15.98
C PRO A 341 -3.38 4.60 -15.41
N GLU A 342 -3.59 3.57 -16.25
CA GLU A 342 -4.28 2.34 -15.83
C GLU A 342 -3.59 1.63 -14.66
N ASP A 343 -2.25 1.55 -14.68
CA ASP A 343 -1.48 0.96 -13.58
C ASP A 343 -1.61 1.74 -12.27
N GLU A 344 -1.67 3.07 -12.35
CA GLU A 344 -1.89 3.93 -11.18
C GLU A 344 -3.32 3.81 -10.66
N SER A 345 -4.30 3.70 -11.56
CA SER A 345 -5.71 3.46 -11.20
C SER A 345 -5.85 2.16 -10.42
N LEU A 346 -5.28 1.06 -10.91
CA LEU A 346 -5.30 -0.23 -10.21
C LEU A 346 -4.64 -0.17 -8.82
N GLN A 347 -3.51 0.53 -8.71
CA GLN A 347 -2.81 0.73 -7.44
C GLN A 347 -3.65 1.47 -6.38
N LEU A 348 -4.63 2.27 -6.81
CA LEU A 348 -5.47 3.10 -5.94
C LEU A 348 -6.83 2.46 -5.65
N LEU A 349 -7.47 1.88 -6.67
CA LEU A 349 -8.82 1.35 -6.57
C LEU A 349 -8.93 0.19 -5.58
N GLU A 350 -8.07 -0.83 -5.70
CA GLU A 350 -8.12 -2.02 -4.83
C GLU A 350 -8.03 -1.66 -3.33
N PRO A 351 -7.00 -0.91 -2.85
CA PRO A 351 -6.93 -0.54 -1.44
C PRO A 351 -8.05 0.44 -1.01
N ALA A 352 -8.60 1.25 -1.93
CA ALA A 352 -9.75 2.11 -1.62
C ALA A 352 -11.03 1.30 -1.38
N TYR A 353 -11.35 0.34 -2.26
CA TYR A 353 -12.49 -0.57 -2.06
C TYR A 353 -12.36 -1.35 -0.76
N LYS A 354 -11.18 -1.92 -0.50
CA LYS A 354 -10.90 -2.65 0.75
C LYS A 354 -11.13 -1.81 2.00
N ALA A 355 -10.63 -0.58 2.04
CA ALA A 355 -10.84 0.34 3.16
C ALA A 355 -12.33 0.66 3.36
N LEU A 356 -13.05 0.93 2.26
CA LEU A 356 -14.48 1.25 2.29
C LEU A 356 -15.35 0.06 2.71
N LEU A 357 -15.02 -1.16 2.29
CA LEU A 357 -15.72 -2.39 2.71
C LEU A 357 -15.57 -2.66 4.21
N ILE A 358 -14.35 -2.53 4.75
CA ILE A 358 -14.11 -2.66 6.20
C ILE A 358 -14.88 -1.58 6.96
N LEU A 359 -14.85 -0.35 6.45
CA LEU A 359 -15.56 0.77 7.05
C LEU A 359 -17.08 0.58 7.04
N ALA A 360 -17.64 0.04 5.94
CA ALA A 360 -19.05 -0.34 5.84
C ALA A 360 -19.39 -1.44 6.85
N GLY A 361 -18.52 -2.42 7.05
CA GLY A 361 -18.67 -3.47 8.06
C GLY A 361 -18.69 -2.96 9.51
N LYS A 362 -18.14 -1.78 9.78
CA LYS A 362 -18.15 -1.11 11.09
C LYS A 362 -19.37 -0.21 11.31
N GLN A 363 -20.19 0.02 10.28
CA GLN A 363 -21.43 0.78 10.40
C GLN A 363 -22.52 -0.06 11.07
N PRO A 364 -23.41 0.56 11.86
CA PRO A 364 -24.53 -0.16 12.44
C PRO A 364 -25.54 -0.56 11.36
N SER A 365 -26.19 -1.71 11.55
CA SER A 365 -27.25 -2.21 10.67
C SER A 365 -28.55 -1.41 10.77
N THR A 366 -28.72 -0.64 11.84
CA THR A 366 -29.88 0.24 12.08
C THR A 366 -29.38 1.63 12.44
N GLY A 367 -30.03 2.67 11.90
CA GLY A 367 -29.72 4.06 12.23
C GLY A 367 -30.03 4.42 13.68
N LYS A 368 -29.47 5.54 14.17
CA LYS A 368 -29.66 6.02 15.55
C LYS A 368 -31.14 6.28 15.88
N ASP A 369 -31.92 6.69 14.88
CA ASP A 369 -33.35 6.99 15.02
C ASP A 369 -34.23 5.74 14.81
N GLY A 370 -33.64 4.54 14.78
CA GLY A 370 -34.33 3.29 14.44
C GLY A 370 -34.74 3.19 12.96
N THR A 371 -34.41 4.18 12.15
CA THR A 371 -34.74 4.26 10.72
C THR A 371 -33.47 4.22 9.86
N GLY A 372 -33.58 3.59 8.70
CA GLY A 372 -32.46 3.43 7.76
C GLY A 372 -31.41 2.38 8.17
N ASN A 373 -30.50 2.08 7.24
CA ASN A 373 -29.42 1.14 7.43
C ASN A 373 -28.12 1.77 6.92
N PRO A 374 -27.34 2.45 7.80
CA PRO A 374 -26.11 3.15 7.41
C PRO A 374 -25.09 2.25 6.69
N ARG A 375 -24.97 0.98 7.12
CA ARG A 375 -24.15 -0.02 6.43
C ARG A 375 -24.57 -0.20 4.97
N ASN A 376 -25.85 -0.46 4.73
CA ASN A 376 -26.35 -0.67 3.37
C ASN A 376 -26.33 0.62 2.54
N ASN A 377 -26.54 1.79 3.14
CA ASN A 377 -26.42 3.07 2.44
C ASN A 377 -24.99 3.29 1.93
N MET A 378 -23.99 2.90 2.73
CA MET A 378 -22.59 2.97 2.32
C MET A 378 -22.27 1.95 1.21
N LEU A 379 -22.77 0.71 1.32
CA LEU A 379 -22.61 -0.31 0.27
C LEU A 379 -23.33 0.08 -1.04
N ASP A 380 -24.50 0.73 -0.94
CA ASP A 380 -25.20 1.30 -2.09
C ASP A 380 -24.37 2.37 -2.78
N ARG A 381 -23.72 3.23 -2.00
CA ARG A 381 -22.83 4.24 -2.53
C ARG A 381 -21.62 3.59 -3.22
N LEU A 382 -21.05 2.56 -2.62
CA LEU A 382 -19.90 1.82 -3.16
C LEU A 382 -20.22 1.17 -4.51
N ILE A 383 -21.40 0.57 -4.66
CA ILE A 383 -21.79 -0.04 -5.94
C ILE A 383 -22.18 0.99 -6.99
N ARG A 384 -22.87 2.07 -6.60
CA ARG A 384 -23.34 3.10 -7.54
C ARG A 384 -22.21 4.04 -7.99
N GLU A 385 -21.54 4.68 -7.04
CA GLU A 385 -20.49 5.67 -7.30
C GLU A 385 -19.12 5.03 -7.55
N GLY A 386 -18.89 3.81 -7.06
CA GLY A 386 -17.68 3.05 -7.32
C GLY A 386 -17.82 2.18 -8.57
N VAL A 387 -18.57 1.08 -8.46
CA VAL A 387 -18.60 0.05 -9.51
C VAL A 387 -19.25 0.55 -10.79
N PHE A 388 -20.48 1.04 -10.74
CA PHE A 388 -21.21 1.41 -11.96
C PHE A 388 -20.59 2.62 -12.66
N THR A 389 -20.26 3.68 -11.91
CA THR A 389 -19.55 4.84 -12.45
C THR A 389 -18.17 4.43 -13.00
N GLY A 390 -17.41 3.62 -12.26
CA GLY A 390 -16.12 3.10 -12.70
C GLY A 390 -16.23 2.33 -14.02
N TYR A 391 -17.19 1.40 -14.11
CA TYR A 391 -17.42 0.62 -15.32
C TYR A 391 -17.84 1.51 -16.48
N PHE A 392 -18.76 2.46 -16.25
CA PHE A 392 -19.22 3.37 -17.30
C PHE A 392 -18.07 4.17 -17.95
N HIS A 393 -17.12 4.63 -17.13
CA HIS A 393 -15.97 5.43 -17.61
C HIS A 393 -14.77 4.59 -18.06
N ALA A 394 -14.63 3.35 -17.60
CA ALA A 394 -13.44 2.53 -17.83
C ALA A 394 -13.73 1.14 -18.46
N LYS A 395 -14.92 0.92 -19.05
CA LYS A 395 -15.29 -0.37 -19.68
C LYS A 395 -14.34 -0.87 -20.77
N ASN A 396 -13.55 0.01 -21.38
CA ASN A 396 -12.56 -0.34 -22.40
C ASN A 396 -11.21 -0.82 -21.80
N HIS A 397 -11.06 -0.75 -20.47
CA HIS A 397 -9.84 -1.17 -19.76
C HIS A 397 -10.08 -2.49 -19.06
N VAL A 398 -9.65 -3.58 -19.71
CA VAL A 398 -9.93 -4.97 -19.33
C VAL A 398 -9.52 -5.27 -17.87
N ARG A 399 -8.37 -4.75 -17.41
CA ARG A 399 -7.90 -4.97 -16.01
C ARG A 399 -8.75 -4.21 -14.99
N ILE A 400 -9.25 -3.02 -15.36
CA ILE A 400 -10.18 -2.27 -14.51
C ILE A 400 -11.51 -3.00 -14.44
N VAL A 401 -12.04 -3.48 -15.57
CA VAL A 401 -13.29 -4.27 -15.59
C VAL A 401 -13.16 -5.53 -14.74
N GLU A 402 -12.01 -6.21 -14.80
CA GLU A 402 -11.70 -7.35 -13.94
C GLU A 402 -11.79 -6.99 -12.46
N LEU A 403 -11.08 -5.94 -12.04
CA LEU A 403 -11.12 -5.45 -10.65
C LEU A 403 -12.54 -5.10 -10.23
N LEU A 404 -13.29 -4.34 -11.04
CA LEU A 404 -14.66 -3.95 -10.72
C LEU A 404 -15.60 -5.16 -10.57
N CYS A 405 -15.40 -6.23 -11.35
CA CYS A 405 -16.14 -7.48 -11.18
C CYS A 405 -15.77 -8.19 -9.86
N GLN A 406 -14.49 -8.20 -9.49
CA GLN A 406 -14.03 -8.77 -8.20
C GLN A 406 -14.63 -8.00 -7.03
N GLU A 407 -14.58 -6.67 -7.06
CA GLU A 407 -15.15 -5.82 -6.02
C GLU A 407 -16.69 -5.93 -5.97
N THR A 408 -17.35 -6.14 -7.12
CA THR A 408 -18.79 -6.43 -7.16
C THR A 408 -19.13 -7.66 -6.32
N VAL A 409 -18.34 -8.73 -6.40
CA VAL A 409 -18.56 -9.94 -5.59
C VAL A 409 -18.53 -9.60 -4.10
N GLU A 410 -17.47 -8.96 -3.64
CA GLU A 410 -17.29 -8.61 -2.22
C GLU A 410 -18.41 -7.69 -1.69
N ILE A 411 -18.82 -6.71 -2.51
CA ILE A 411 -19.90 -5.78 -2.16
C ILE A 411 -21.24 -6.53 -2.06
N LEU A 412 -21.57 -7.39 -3.04
CA LEU A 412 -22.83 -8.11 -3.06
C LEU A 412 -22.94 -9.10 -1.88
N GLU A 413 -21.85 -9.80 -1.54
CA GLU A 413 -21.82 -10.68 -0.37
C GLU A 413 -21.97 -9.89 0.94
N ALA A 414 -21.39 -8.67 1.01
CA ALA A 414 -21.63 -7.79 2.15
C ALA A 414 -23.09 -7.29 2.20
N MET A 415 -23.71 -6.99 1.06
CA MET A 415 -25.09 -6.51 0.99
C MET A 415 -26.14 -7.58 1.30
N GLY A 416 -25.88 -8.84 0.93
CA GLY A 416 -26.88 -9.90 0.98
C GLY A 416 -28.10 -9.57 0.11
N VAL A 417 -29.29 -9.93 0.59
CA VAL A 417 -30.58 -9.69 -0.10
C VAL A 417 -30.84 -8.22 -0.47
N HIS A 418 -30.18 -7.26 0.17
CA HIS A 418 -30.35 -5.85 -0.15
C HIS A 418 -29.78 -5.46 -1.53
N ALA A 419 -28.95 -6.32 -2.13
CA ALA A 419 -28.42 -6.14 -3.48
C ALA A 419 -29.51 -6.13 -4.57
N VAL A 420 -30.69 -6.74 -4.32
CA VAL A 420 -31.74 -6.92 -5.34
C VAL A 420 -32.18 -5.65 -6.05
N LYS A 421 -32.09 -4.49 -5.39
CA LYS A 421 -32.48 -3.19 -5.97
C LYS A 421 -31.52 -2.68 -7.06
N HIS A 422 -30.34 -3.29 -7.17
CA HIS A 422 -29.32 -2.96 -8.15
C HIS A 422 -29.34 -3.91 -9.36
N LEU A 423 -30.22 -4.92 -9.39
CA LEU A 423 -30.33 -5.88 -10.50
C LEU A 423 -30.46 -5.20 -11.87
N LYS A 424 -31.20 -4.08 -11.91
CA LYS A 424 -31.42 -3.32 -13.14
C LYS A 424 -30.15 -2.81 -13.82
N ASP A 425 -29.09 -2.60 -13.04
CA ASP A 425 -27.79 -2.07 -13.50
C ASP A 425 -26.75 -3.21 -13.54
N LEU A 426 -26.82 -4.15 -12.57
CA LEU A 426 -25.92 -5.30 -12.48
C LEU A 426 -26.05 -6.26 -13.66
N ILE A 427 -27.28 -6.66 -14.01
CA ILE A 427 -27.47 -7.67 -15.06
C ILE A 427 -26.99 -7.14 -16.41
N PRO A 428 -27.39 -5.94 -16.88
CA PRO A 428 -26.88 -5.42 -18.15
C PRO A 428 -25.36 -5.26 -18.19
N MET A 429 -24.74 -4.82 -17.08
CA MET A 429 -23.28 -4.71 -16.98
C MET A 429 -22.62 -6.08 -17.17
N ILE A 430 -23.04 -7.09 -16.40
CA ILE A 430 -22.43 -8.43 -16.46
C ILE A 430 -22.73 -9.11 -17.79
N SER A 431 -23.96 -9.02 -18.31
CA SER A 431 -24.32 -9.54 -19.63
C SER A 431 -23.44 -8.96 -20.72
N THR A 432 -23.21 -7.64 -20.73
CA THR A 432 -22.34 -6.99 -21.73
C THR A 432 -20.94 -7.61 -21.73
N ILE A 433 -20.37 -7.89 -20.56
CA ILE A 433 -19.04 -8.51 -20.42
C ILE A 433 -19.05 -9.97 -20.89
N LEU A 434 -20.06 -10.75 -20.50
CA LEU A 434 -20.16 -12.17 -20.86
C LEU A 434 -20.45 -12.41 -22.34
N THR A 435 -21.19 -11.49 -22.98
CA THR A 435 -21.58 -11.59 -24.39
C THR A 435 -20.57 -10.98 -25.36
N ASP A 436 -19.48 -10.38 -24.88
CA ASP A 436 -18.44 -9.82 -25.75
C ASP A 436 -17.84 -10.94 -26.63
N PRO A 437 -17.86 -10.80 -27.97
CA PRO A 437 -17.28 -11.78 -28.88
C PRO A 437 -15.78 -12.03 -28.64
N PHE A 438 -15.08 -11.06 -28.04
CA PHE A 438 -13.65 -11.16 -27.75
C PHE A 438 -13.34 -11.48 -26.28
N ALA A 439 -14.35 -11.83 -25.47
CA ALA A 439 -14.17 -12.14 -24.04
C ALA A 439 -13.14 -13.25 -23.78
N SER A 440 -12.97 -14.18 -24.73
CA SER A 440 -11.99 -15.28 -24.65
C SER A 440 -10.53 -14.80 -24.67
N ALA A 441 -10.26 -13.59 -25.18
CA ALA A 441 -8.93 -12.97 -25.14
C ALA A 441 -8.54 -12.46 -23.75
N ALA A 442 -9.51 -12.32 -22.84
CA ALA A 442 -9.32 -11.81 -21.48
C ALA A 442 -9.92 -12.78 -20.43
N PRO A 443 -9.34 -13.99 -20.28
CA PRO A 443 -9.95 -15.06 -19.48
C PRO A 443 -10.13 -14.71 -17.99
N GLN A 444 -9.24 -13.92 -17.39
CA GLN A 444 -9.33 -13.53 -15.97
C GLN A 444 -10.49 -12.56 -15.71
N THR A 445 -10.70 -11.61 -16.63
CA THR A 445 -11.86 -10.71 -16.62
C THR A 445 -13.16 -11.48 -16.78
N LEU A 446 -13.20 -12.41 -17.75
CA LEU A 446 -14.37 -13.25 -17.97
C LEU A 446 -14.70 -14.12 -16.75
N LEU A 447 -13.68 -14.74 -16.14
CA LEU A 447 -13.84 -15.51 -14.91
C LEU A 447 -14.37 -14.64 -13.76
N SER A 448 -13.88 -13.41 -13.62
CA SER A 448 -14.33 -12.47 -12.60
C SER A 448 -15.79 -12.04 -12.83
N ALA A 449 -16.19 -11.82 -14.08
CA ALA A 449 -17.58 -11.52 -14.44
C ALA A 449 -18.53 -12.70 -14.15
N ILE A 450 -18.09 -13.94 -14.42
CA ILE A 450 -18.87 -15.15 -14.07
C ILE A 450 -19.03 -15.27 -12.55
N LYS A 451 -17.97 -15.01 -11.76
CA LYS A 451 -18.06 -14.97 -10.30
C LYS A 451 -19.01 -13.89 -9.81
N ALA A 452 -19.00 -12.71 -10.43
CA ALA A 452 -19.97 -11.65 -10.14
C ALA A 452 -21.41 -12.09 -10.45
N LEU A 453 -21.64 -12.78 -11.58
CA LEU A 453 -22.95 -13.37 -11.89
C LEU A 453 -23.39 -14.38 -10.81
N GLN A 454 -22.48 -15.25 -10.36
CA GLN A 454 -22.79 -16.20 -9.30
C GLN A 454 -23.13 -15.50 -7.98
N ALA A 455 -22.46 -14.40 -7.63
CA ALA A 455 -22.78 -13.59 -6.48
C ALA A 455 -24.16 -12.91 -6.62
N ILE A 456 -24.52 -12.45 -7.82
CA ILE A 456 -25.87 -11.95 -8.13
C ILE A 456 -26.91 -13.05 -7.89
N LEU A 457 -26.71 -14.25 -8.43
CA LEU A 457 -27.64 -15.38 -8.25
C LEU A 457 -27.80 -15.74 -6.77
N ARG A 458 -26.70 -15.75 -6.00
CA ARG A 458 -26.69 -16.12 -4.59
C ARG A 458 -27.40 -15.09 -3.69
N ASN A 459 -27.22 -13.80 -3.99
CA ASN A 459 -27.73 -12.72 -3.13
C ASN A 459 -29.07 -12.14 -3.61
N CYS A 460 -29.37 -12.24 -4.91
CA CYS A 460 -30.54 -11.61 -5.51
C CYS A 460 -31.65 -12.58 -5.93
N TRP A 461 -31.51 -13.88 -5.65
CA TRP A 461 -32.51 -14.90 -6.00
C TRP A 461 -33.97 -14.55 -5.65
N PRO A 462 -34.32 -13.84 -4.55
CA PRO A 462 -35.72 -13.54 -4.24
C PRO A 462 -36.40 -12.61 -5.26
N ARG A 463 -35.63 -11.93 -6.10
CA ARG A 463 -36.12 -11.04 -7.17
C ARG A 463 -35.77 -11.54 -8.57
N LEU A 464 -35.40 -12.82 -8.70
CA LEU A 464 -35.21 -13.51 -9.97
C LEU A 464 -36.29 -14.58 -10.16
N PRO A 465 -37.60 -14.22 -10.21
CA PRO A 465 -38.63 -15.21 -10.39
C PRO A 465 -38.53 -15.84 -11.80
N PRO A 466 -39.03 -17.07 -11.96
CA PRO A 466 -39.12 -17.74 -13.25
C PRO A 466 -39.94 -16.94 -14.25
N GLY A 467 -39.48 -16.88 -15.50
CA GLY A 467 -40.07 -16.07 -16.57
C GLY A 467 -39.86 -14.56 -16.41
N SER A 468 -38.95 -14.12 -15.55
CA SER A 468 -38.56 -12.71 -15.50
C SER A 468 -37.61 -12.35 -16.64
N VAL A 469 -37.67 -11.09 -17.07
CA VAL A 469 -36.72 -10.50 -18.05
C VAL A 469 -35.27 -10.74 -17.62
N TRP A 470 -35.01 -10.71 -16.32
CA TRP A 470 -33.69 -10.96 -15.74
C TRP A 470 -33.23 -12.41 -15.91
N GLN A 471 -34.12 -13.39 -15.77
CA GLN A 471 -33.79 -14.78 -16.03
C GLN A 471 -33.44 -15.00 -17.50
N ASP A 472 -34.26 -14.47 -18.42
CA ASP A 472 -34.04 -14.62 -19.86
C ASP A 472 -32.70 -13.99 -20.29
N GLU A 473 -32.39 -12.81 -19.75
CA GLU A 473 -31.14 -12.10 -20.01
C GLU A 473 -29.92 -12.88 -19.49
N ILE A 474 -30.01 -13.49 -18.30
CA ILE A 474 -28.93 -14.33 -17.76
C ILE A 474 -28.74 -15.60 -18.62
N ILE A 475 -29.83 -16.25 -19.06
CA ILE A 475 -29.75 -17.40 -19.96
C ILE A 475 -29.05 -17.00 -21.26
N ASN A 476 -29.45 -15.88 -21.85
CA ASN A 476 -28.85 -15.36 -23.08
C ASN A 476 -27.35 -15.10 -22.90
N ALA A 477 -26.96 -14.45 -21.80
CA ALA A 477 -25.56 -14.18 -21.49
C ALA A 477 -24.73 -15.46 -21.33
N LEU A 478 -25.25 -16.46 -20.62
CA LEU A 478 -24.57 -17.76 -20.45
C LEU A 478 -24.41 -18.51 -21.78
N VAL A 479 -25.46 -18.51 -22.61
CA VAL A 479 -25.45 -19.18 -23.92
C VAL A 479 -24.45 -18.51 -24.86
N LEU A 480 -24.53 -17.18 -25.02
CA LEU A 480 -23.62 -16.46 -25.92
C LEU A 480 -22.17 -16.57 -25.45
N CYS A 481 -21.92 -16.42 -24.15
CA CYS A 481 -20.59 -16.63 -23.59
C CYS A 481 -20.05 -18.03 -23.92
N TRP A 482 -20.87 -19.07 -23.76
CA TRP A 482 -20.48 -20.43 -24.10
C TRP A 482 -20.14 -20.60 -25.59
N LEU A 483 -20.96 -20.05 -26.48
CA LEU A 483 -20.75 -20.14 -27.93
C LEU A 483 -19.48 -19.40 -28.37
N ASN A 484 -19.22 -18.22 -27.80
CA ASN A 484 -18.00 -17.44 -28.07
C ASN A 484 -16.72 -18.19 -27.64
N LEU A 485 -16.80 -19.14 -26.70
CA LEU A 485 -15.69 -20.00 -26.30
C LEU A 485 -15.48 -21.22 -27.21
N ASP A 486 -16.45 -21.55 -28.06
CA ASP A 486 -16.38 -22.63 -29.04
C ASP A 486 -15.86 -22.12 -30.40
N GLU A 487 -15.82 -20.80 -30.64
CA GLU A 487 -15.24 -20.24 -31.86
C GLU A 487 -13.70 -20.42 -31.88
N PRO A 488 -13.13 -20.93 -32.98
CA PRO A 488 -11.69 -21.13 -33.09
C PRO A 488 -10.98 -19.77 -33.15
N THR A 489 -10.45 -19.32 -32.02
CA THR A 489 -9.56 -18.16 -31.97
C THR A 489 -8.30 -18.50 -32.79
N ASN A 490 -8.02 -17.74 -33.85
CA ASN A 490 -6.84 -17.90 -34.74
C ASN A 490 -5.48 -17.62 -34.03
N THR A 491 -5.43 -17.63 -32.71
CA THR A 491 -4.26 -17.34 -31.90
C THR A 491 -3.58 -18.65 -31.47
N THR A 492 -2.32 -18.78 -31.89
CA THR A 492 -1.40 -19.88 -31.60
C THR A 492 -1.52 -20.39 -30.16
N THR A 493 -1.69 -21.69 -30.02
CA THR A 493 -1.94 -22.44 -28.80
C THR A 493 -0.78 -22.33 -27.80
N ASP A 494 -0.95 -21.49 -26.77
CA ASP A 494 -0.23 -21.62 -25.51
C ASP A 494 -1.00 -22.57 -24.57
N ASN A 495 -0.31 -23.56 -24.00
CA ASN A 495 -0.87 -24.56 -23.07
C ASN A 495 -1.52 -23.96 -21.79
N SER A 496 -1.27 -22.67 -21.49
CA SER A 496 -1.91 -21.95 -20.38
C SER A 496 -3.37 -21.59 -20.68
N ASN A 497 -3.71 -21.34 -21.95
CA ASN A 497 -5.04 -20.87 -22.34
C ASN A 497 -6.07 -22.01 -22.31
N SER A 498 -5.67 -23.24 -22.65
CA SER A 498 -6.55 -24.42 -22.64
C SER A 498 -7.08 -24.76 -21.24
N ASN A 499 -6.23 -24.68 -20.22
CA ASN A 499 -6.63 -24.86 -18.82
C ASN A 499 -7.59 -23.75 -18.37
N SER A 500 -7.31 -22.51 -18.73
CA SER A 500 -8.16 -21.37 -18.38
C SER A 500 -9.55 -21.46 -18.99
N VAL A 501 -9.67 -21.89 -20.25
CA VAL A 501 -10.97 -22.10 -20.92
C VAL A 501 -11.74 -23.25 -20.26
N GLY A 502 -11.06 -24.32 -19.85
CA GLY A 502 -11.68 -25.41 -19.08
C GLY A 502 -12.28 -24.94 -17.76
N ASP A 503 -11.54 -24.12 -17.02
CA ASP A 503 -12.02 -23.51 -15.77
C ASP A 503 -13.22 -22.59 -15.99
N ILE A 504 -13.19 -21.77 -17.04
CA ILE A 504 -14.32 -20.91 -17.42
C ILE A 504 -15.57 -21.75 -17.73
N ARG A 505 -15.46 -22.82 -18.52
CA ARG A 505 -16.58 -23.72 -18.82
C ARG A 505 -17.18 -24.33 -17.55
N LYS A 506 -16.33 -24.77 -16.61
CA LYS A 506 -16.78 -25.30 -15.31
C LYS A 506 -17.55 -24.25 -14.51
N GLN A 507 -17.11 -22.99 -14.52
CA GLN A 507 -17.78 -21.90 -13.82
C GLN A 507 -19.09 -21.47 -14.50
N LEU A 508 -19.18 -21.55 -15.83
CA LEU A 508 -20.43 -21.34 -16.56
C LEU A 508 -21.47 -22.42 -16.21
N ILE A 509 -21.07 -23.69 -16.19
CA ILE A 509 -21.93 -24.80 -15.74
C ILE A 509 -22.42 -24.56 -14.30
N THR A 510 -21.51 -24.17 -13.40
CA THR A 510 -21.86 -23.84 -12.01
C THR A 510 -22.90 -22.72 -11.94
N SER A 511 -22.78 -21.71 -12.80
CA SER A 511 -23.73 -20.58 -12.88
C SER A 511 -25.09 -21.01 -13.42
N ALA A 512 -25.12 -21.86 -14.45
CA ALA A 512 -26.36 -22.43 -14.99
C ALA A 512 -27.08 -23.34 -13.97
N GLN A 513 -26.33 -24.10 -13.19
CA GLN A 513 -26.85 -24.91 -12.08
C GLN A 513 -27.41 -24.02 -10.96
N ALA A 514 -26.71 -22.95 -10.59
CA ALA A 514 -27.20 -21.98 -9.62
C ALA A 514 -28.51 -21.33 -10.09
N LEU A 515 -28.61 -20.93 -11.36
CA LEU A 515 -29.84 -20.40 -11.94
C LEU A 515 -30.98 -21.44 -11.92
N SER A 516 -30.68 -22.70 -12.22
CA SER A 516 -31.65 -23.79 -12.15
C SER A 516 -32.16 -24.01 -10.73
N ALA A 517 -31.28 -23.90 -9.72
CA ALA A 517 -31.66 -23.99 -8.32
C ALA A 517 -32.58 -22.83 -7.91
N VAL A 518 -32.30 -21.60 -8.36
CA VAL A 518 -33.17 -20.42 -8.15
C VAL A 518 -34.54 -20.61 -8.80
N ALA A 519 -34.61 -21.20 -10.01
CA ALA A 519 -35.89 -21.47 -10.65
C ALA A 519 -36.72 -22.51 -9.87
N LYS A 520 -36.06 -23.56 -9.36
CA LYS A 520 -36.70 -24.62 -8.56
C LYS A 520 -37.26 -24.12 -7.24
N THR A 521 -36.57 -23.22 -6.54
CA THR A 521 -37.10 -22.64 -5.29
C THR A 521 -38.36 -21.82 -5.51
N ALA A 522 -38.56 -21.30 -6.72
CA ALA A 522 -39.78 -20.62 -7.15
C ALA A 522 -40.81 -21.54 -7.85
N GLY A 523 -40.62 -22.87 -7.79
CA GLY A 523 -41.59 -23.86 -8.26
C GLY A 523 -41.68 -24.02 -9.78
N THR A 524 -40.67 -23.56 -10.54
CA THR A 524 -40.63 -23.69 -12.00
C THR A 524 -39.40 -24.47 -12.44
N ASP A 525 -39.52 -25.20 -13.55
CA ASP A 525 -38.40 -25.93 -14.15
C ASP A 525 -37.80 -25.14 -15.32
N LEU A 526 -36.50 -24.81 -15.20
CA LEU A 526 -35.73 -24.12 -16.23
C LEU A 526 -35.57 -24.98 -17.51
N SER A 527 -35.68 -26.30 -17.37
CA SER A 527 -35.46 -27.26 -18.47
C SER A 527 -36.37 -26.99 -19.68
N ALA A 528 -37.63 -26.58 -19.45
CA ALA A 528 -38.60 -26.31 -20.49
C ALA A 528 -38.24 -25.09 -21.35
N GLN A 529 -37.64 -24.06 -20.76
CA GLN A 529 -37.20 -22.85 -21.46
C GLN A 529 -35.92 -23.08 -22.27
N VAL A 530 -35.02 -23.93 -21.75
CA VAL A 530 -33.71 -24.19 -22.34
C VAL A 530 -33.75 -25.29 -23.41
N ALA A 531 -34.68 -26.23 -23.33
CA ALA A 531 -34.86 -27.32 -24.30
C ALA A 531 -34.82 -26.87 -25.78
N PRO A 532 -35.57 -25.84 -26.22
CA PRO A 532 -35.51 -25.37 -27.61
C PRO A 532 -34.12 -24.85 -28.01
N LEU A 533 -33.34 -24.28 -27.08
CA LEU A 533 -31.97 -23.81 -27.36
C LEU A 533 -31.01 -25.00 -27.57
N VAL A 534 -31.11 -26.02 -26.71
CA VAL A 534 -30.28 -27.24 -26.83
C VAL A 534 -30.61 -28.01 -28.11
N THR A 535 -31.87 -28.04 -28.56
CA THR A 535 -32.23 -28.66 -29.84
C THR A 535 -31.63 -27.95 -31.05
N LYS A 536 -31.43 -26.63 -30.97
CA LYS A 536 -30.80 -25.84 -32.04
C LYS A 536 -29.28 -25.96 -32.03
N THR A 537 -28.67 -26.11 -30.85
CA THR A 537 -27.22 -26.18 -30.70
C THR A 537 -26.82 -27.21 -29.64
N ALA A 538 -26.33 -28.36 -30.10
CA ALA A 538 -26.06 -29.52 -29.24
C ALA A 538 -24.95 -29.29 -28.19
N SER A 539 -24.00 -28.37 -28.42
CA SER A 539 -22.94 -28.08 -27.45
C SER A 539 -23.49 -27.51 -26.13
N LEU A 540 -24.63 -26.81 -26.18
CA LEU A 540 -25.32 -26.25 -25.01
C LEU A 540 -25.88 -27.31 -24.06
N ALA A 541 -26.02 -28.57 -24.49
CA ALA A 541 -26.45 -29.67 -23.62
C ALA A 541 -25.52 -29.84 -22.41
N THR A 542 -24.23 -29.58 -22.59
CA THR A 542 -23.23 -29.67 -21.51
C THR A 542 -23.37 -28.54 -20.49
N LEU A 543 -23.66 -27.32 -20.95
CA LEU A 543 -23.86 -26.13 -20.11
C LEU A 543 -25.04 -26.31 -19.15
N PHE A 544 -26.15 -26.87 -19.62
CA PHE A 544 -27.38 -27.04 -18.83
C PHE A 544 -27.58 -28.47 -18.31
N SER A 545 -26.51 -29.23 -18.21
CA SER A 545 -26.57 -30.59 -17.67
C SER A 545 -27.04 -30.61 -16.21
N ALA A 546 -27.82 -31.63 -15.85
CA ALA A 546 -28.28 -31.82 -14.47
C ALA A 546 -27.09 -31.99 -13.51
N PRO A 547 -27.18 -31.54 -12.25
CA PRO A 547 -26.11 -31.74 -11.29
C PRO A 547 -25.86 -33.24 -11.07
N CYS A 548 -24.60 -33.67 -11.16
CA CYS A 548 -24.17 -34.99 -10.71
C CYS A 548 -24.28 -35.13 -9.19
#